data_AF-A0A966WAF5-F1
#
_entry.id   AF-A0A966WAF5-F1
#
_cell.length_a   1.000
_cell.length_b   1.000
_cell.length_c   1.000
_cell.angle_alpha   90.00
_cell.angle_beta   90.00
_cell.angle_gamma   90.00
#
_symmetry.space_group_name_H-M   'P 1'
#
loop_
_entity.id
_entity.type
_entity.pdbx_description
1 polymer ?
#
loop_
_entity_poly.entity_id
_entity_poly.type
_entity_poly.pdbx_seq_one_letter_code
_entity_poly.pdbx_strand_id
1 'polypeptide(L)'
;MLTSWPFAHRWIPSPKADVHFEIERRDIRNSRWAPTTAPTTLASGEVLLTLERAALTSNNVSYALSGDMLDYWGFFPTEPAWG
;
A
#
# COMPACT_ATOMS: atom_id res chain seq x y z
N MET A 1 -23.08 -32.31 -5.80
CA MET A 1 -21.69 -32.82 -5.93
C MET A 1 -20.91 -31.74 -6.67
N LEU A 2 -20.29 -30.81 -5.94
CA LEU A 2 -19.53 -29.69 -6.53
C LEU A 2 -18.08 -30.17 -6.75
N THR A 3 -17.64 -30.14 -8.00
CA THR A 3 -16.30 -30.56 -8.43
C THR A 3 -15.26 -29.56 -7.94
N SER A 4 -14.32 -30.02 -7.12
CA SER A 4 -13.13 -29.28 -6.70
C SER A 4 -12.15 -29.09 -7.87
N TRP A 5 -11.65 -27.87 -8.05
CA TRP A 5 -10.59 -27.54 -9.03
C TRP A 5 -9.20 -27.99 -8.52
N PRO A 6 -8.35 -28.64 -9.34
CA PRO A 6 -7.15 -29.34 -8.86
C PRO A 6 -5.86 -28.48 -8.78
N PHE A 7 -5.93 -27.15 -8.91
CA PHE A 7 -4.72 -26.30 -8.96
C PHE A 7 -4.57 -25.26 -7.85
N ALA A 8 -5.31 -25.38 -6.74
CA ALA A 8 -5.05 -24.52 -5.58
C ALA A 8 -3.78 -24.97 -4.86
N HIS A 9 -2.60 -24.61 -5.39
CA HIS A 9 -1.40 -24.49 -4.58
C HIS A 9 -1.73 -23.47 -3.48
N ARG A 10 -2.09 -23.99 -2.30
CA ARG A 10 -2.44 -23.20 -1.13
C ARG A 10 -1.19 -22.45 -0.69
N TRP A 11 -1.03 -21.24 -1.20
CA TRP A 11 -0.06 -20.29 -0.71
C TRP A 11 -0.49 -19.90 0.70
N ILE A 12 0.32 -20.26 1.70
CA ILE A 12 0.12 -19.85 3.09
C ILE A 12 1.15 -18.74 3.35
N PRO A 13 0.81 -17.45 3.15
CA PRO A 13 1.71 -16.39 3.57
C PRO A 13 1.92 -16.49 5.08
N SER A 14 3.18 -16.37 5.52
CA SER A 14 3.45 -16.02 6.92
C SER A 14 2.74 -14.69 7.22
N PRO A 15 2.16 -14.50 8.41
CA PRO A 15 1.49 -13.25 8.75
C PRO A 15 2.52 -12.13 8.70
N LYS A 16 2.54 -11.38 7.59
CA LYS A 16 3.26 -10.11 7.50
C LYS A 16 2.37 -9.09 8.20
N ALA A 17 2.97 -8.31 9.08
CA ALA A 17 2.29 -7.16 9.65
C ALA A 17 1.79 -6.28 8.50
N ASP A 18 0.55 -5.80 8.61
CA ASP A 18 0.02 -4.80 7.70
C ASP A 18 0.90 -3.55 7.86
N VAL A 19 1.56 -3.14 6.78
CA VAL A 19 2.38 -1.93 6.74
C VAL A 19 2.14 -1.16 5.46
N HIS A 20 2.36 0.15 5.52
CA HIS A 20 2.54 0.99 4.33
C HIS A 20 3.92 1.64 4.35
N PHE A 21 4.38 2.05 3.16
CA PHE A 21 5.67 2.70 2.95
C PHE A 21 5.47 4.21 2.96
N GLU A 22 6.31 4.93 3.70
CA GLU A 22 6.29 6.40 3.76
C GLU A 22 7.67 6.96 3.47
N ILE A 23 7.68 8.17 2.90
CA ILE A 23 8.88 8.99 2.73
C ILE A 23 8.76 10.29 3.52
N GLU A 24 9.89 10.86 3.90
CA GLU A 24 9.89 12.22 4.42
C GLU A 24 9.69 13.21 3.26
N ARG A 25 8.67 14.07 3.36
CA ARG A 25 8.28 14.99 2.27
C ARG A 25 9.39 15.99 1.87
N ARG A 26 10.34 16.26 2.78
CA ARG A 26 11.48 17.16 2.55
C ARG A 26 12.79 16.44 2.18
N ASP A 27 12.88 15.15 2.44
CA ASP A 27 13.99 14.31 2.00
C ASP A 27 13.48 12.92 1.60
N ILE A 28 13.18 12.77 0.33
CA ILE A 28 12.59 11.54 -0.23
C ILE A 28 13.52 10.31 -0.13
N ARG A 29 14.77 10.51 0.29
CA ARG A 29 15.72 9.41 0.56
C ARG A 29 15.52 8.83 1.95
N ASN A 30 14.88 9.56 2.86
CA ASN A 30 14.47 9.07 4.15
C ASN A 30 13.10 8.40 4.04
N SER A 31 13.01 7.14 4.50
CA SER A 31 11.81 6.34 4.36
C SER A 31 11.61 5.39 5.53
N ARG A 32 10.35 5.00 5.77
CA ARG A 32 10.01 4.05 6.82
C ARG A 32 8.85 3.13 6.40
N TRP A 33 8.77 2.01 7.11
CA TRP A 33 7.57 1.18 7.13
C TRP A 33 6.74 1.57 8.35
N ALA A 34 5.54 2.08 8.11
CA ALA A 34 4.60 2.41 9.16
C ALA A 34 3.58 1.26 9.33
N PRO A 35 3.21 0.89 10.56
CA PRO A 35 2.11 -0.05 10.78
C PRO A 35 0.81 0.48 10.17
N THR A 36 0.02 -0.41 9.60
CA THR A 36 -1.32 -0.11 9.11
C THR A 36 -2.31 -1.19 9.54
N THR A 37 -3.54 -1.08 9.09
CA THR A 37 -4.58 -2.08 9.36
C THR A 37 -5.36 -2.30 8.08
N ALA A 38 -5.33 -3.54 7.57
CA ALA A 38 -6.15 -3.90 6.42
C ALA A 38 -7.65 -3.81 6.78
N PRO A 39 -8.52 -3.43 5.82
CA PRO A 39 -9.96 -3.49 6.03
C PRO A 39 -10.41 -4.90 6.41
N THR A 40 -11.20 -5.00 7.49
CA THR A 40 -11.76 -6.28 7.97
C THR A 40 -13.15 -6.57 7.41
N THR A 41 -13.76 -5.57 6.75
CA THR A 41 -15.09 -5.65 6.13
C THR A 41 -15.03 -5.03 4.73
N LEU A 42 -15.75 -5.64 3.78
CA LEU A 42 -15.86 -5.15 2.40
C LEU A 42 -17.32 -4.86 2.08
N ALA A 43 -17.59 -3.73 1.40
CA ALA A 43 -18.90 -3.42 0.85
C ALA A 43 -19.18 -4.24 -0.42
N SER A 44 -20.44 -4.26 -0.85
CA SER A 44 -20.83 -4.94 -2.09
C SER A 44 -20.08 -4.34 -3.29
N GLY A 45 -19.35 -5.19 -4.02
CA GLY A 45 -18.56 -4.79 -5.18
C GLY A 45 -17.09 -4.47 -4.88
N GLU A 46 -16.68 -4.47 -3.60
CA GLU A 46 -15.28 -4.30 -3.22
C GLU A 46 -14.54 -5.65 -3.17
N VAL A 47 -13.22 -5.58 -3.36
CA VAL A 47 -12.30 -6.71 -3.21
C VAL A 47 -11.07 -6.28 -2.42
N LEU A 48 -10.57 -7.16 -1.57
CA LEU A 48 -9.29 -6.98 -0.89
C LEU A 48 -8.20 -7.78 -1.61
N LEU A 49 -7.11 -7.12 -1.97
CA LEU A 49 -5.99 -7.73 -2.66
C LEU A 49 -4.75 -7.74 -1.76
N THR A 50 -4.02 -8.85 -1.77
CA THR A 50 -2.71 -8.92 -1.12
C THR A 50 -1.64 -8.40 -2.10
N LEU A 51 -0.88 -7.40 -1.68
CA LEU A 51 0.24 -6.89 -2.45
C LEU A 51 1.44 -7.85 -2.36
N GLU A 52 1.79 -8.53 -3.46
CA GLU A 52 2.98 -9.38 -3.50
C GLU A 52 4.27 -8.59 -3.77
N ARG A 53 4.21 -7.64 -4.71
CA ARG A 53 5.35 -6.84 -5.19
C ARG A 53 4.87 -5.47 -5.65
N ALA A 54 5.71 -4.46 -5.44
CA ALA A 54 5.54 -3.11 -5.95
C ALA A 54 6.88 -2.61 -6.50
N ALA A 55 6.84 -1.61 -7.37
CA ALA A 55 8.02 -0.94 -7.91
C ALA A 55 7.85 0.56 -7.82
N LEU A 56 8.95 1.26 -7.51
CA LEU A 56 9.04 2.71 -7.65
C LEU A 56 9.48 3.04 -9.07
N THR A 57 8.83 4.01 -9.70
CA THR A 57 9.19 4.52 -11.01
C THR A 57 9.42 6.02 -10.96
N SER A 58 9.86 6.62 -12.06
CA SER A 58 10.07 8.06 -12.15
C SER A 58 8.81 8.88 -11.82
N ASN A 59 7.61 8.33 -12.03
CA ASN A 59 6.37 9.03 -11.67
C ASN A 59 6.24 9.28 -10.15
N ASN A 60 6.75 8.38 -9.30
CA ASN A 60 6.71 8.52 -7.85
C ASN A 60 7.55 9.72 -7.38
N VAL A 61 8.68 9.99 -8.05
CA VAL A 61 9.53 11.16 -7.74
C VAL A 61 8.79 12.46 -8.09
N SER A 62 8.10 12.52 -9.22
CA SER A 62 7.31 13.69 -9.61
C SER A 62 6.20 14.00 -8.61
N TYR A 63 5.52 12.97 -8.08
CA TYR A 63 4.51 13.16 -7.04
C TYR A 63 5.10 13.60 -5.71
N ALA A 64 6.25 13.05 -5.31
CA ALA A 64 6.92 13.47 -4.08
C ALA A 64 7.35 14.95 -4.12
N LEU A 65 7.83 15.43 -5.26
CA LEU A 65 8.26 16.83 -5.43
C LEU A 65 7.10 17.81 -5.62
N SER A 66 6.01 17.37 -6.26
CA SER A 66 4.83 18.22 -6.54
C SER A 66 3.67 18.00 -5.56
N GLY A 67 3.88 17.21 -4.51
CA GLY A 67 2.80 16.70 -3.66
C GLY A 67 1.99 17.79 -2.99
N ASP A 68 2.63 18.86 -2.51
CA ASP A 68 1.95 20.00 -1.91
C ASP A 68 1.14 20.80 -2.94
N MET A 69 1.67 20.96 -4.16
CA MET A 69 1.01 21.72 -5.24
C MET A 69 -0.21 20.97 -5.80
N LEU A 70 -0.14 19.64 -5.86
CA LEU A 70 -1.18 18.77 -6.40
C LEU A 70 -2.16 18.29 -5.33
N ASP A 71 -2.00 18.71 -4.07
CA ASP A 71 -2.71 18.20 -2.90
C ASP A 71 -2.64 16.66 -2.77
N TYR A 72 -1.53 16.08 -3.25
CA TYR A 72 -1.38 14.63 -3.36
C TYR A 72 -1.27 13.97 -1.98
N TRP A 73 -0.67 14.68 -1.03
CA TRP A 73 -0.59 14.23 0.38
C TRP A 73 -1.96 14.14 1.05
N GLY A 74 -2.96 14.91 0.57
CA GLY A 74 -4.31 14.89 1.12
C GLY A 74 -5.05 13.56 0.88
N PHE A 75 -4.66 12.79 -0.14
CA PHE A 75 -5.25 11.48 -0.42
C PHE A 75 -4.82 10.39 0.58
N PHE A 76 -3.65 10.55 1.21
CA PHE A 76 -3.03 9.54 2.08
C PHE A 76 -2.53 10.18 3.38
N PRO A 77 -3.44 10.50 4.31
CA PRO A 77 -3.08 11.22 5.53
C PRO A 77 -2.15 10.39 6.43
N THR A 78 -1.09 11.02 6.93
CA THR A 78 -0.11 10.44 7.87
C THR A 78 0.39 11.49 8.88
N GLU A 79 1.37 11.13 9.71
CA GLU A 79 2.07 12.01 10.63
C GLU A 79 2.67 13.24 9.93
N PRO A 80 2.75 14.39 10.62
CA PRO A 80 3.39 15.58 10.07
C PRO A 80 4.79 15.29 9.53
N ALA A 81 5.05 15.78 8.31
CA ALA A 81 6.30 15.63 7.55
C ALA A 81 6.47 14.31 6.76
N TRP A 82 5.61 13.32 6.97
CA TRP A 82 5.59 12.07 6.20
C TRP A 82 4.54 12.11 5.09
N GLY A 83 4.64 11.15 4.15
CA GLY A 83 3.67 10.93 3.08
C GLY A 83 3.98 9.72 2.22
#